data_AF-A2GLR8-F1
#
_entry.id   AF-A2GLR8-F1
#
_cell.length_a   1.000
_cell.length_b   1.000
_cell.length_c   1.000
_cell.angle_alpha   90.00
_cell.angle_beta   90.00
_cell.angle_gamma   90.00
#
_symmetry.space_group_name_H-M   'P 1'
#
loop_
_entity.id
_entity.type
_entity.pdbx_description
1 polymer ?
#
loop_
_entity_poly.entity_id
_entity_poly.type
_entity_poly.pdbx_seq_one_letter_code
_entity_poly.pdbx_strand_id
1 'polypeptide(L)'
;MFTIILSLEDDNIWNSYFASEFVGEQTNHCQNCNLPAGQGQYYVDECNFFDDNNRVINFDPIKNSLFLHNRCSFSNCTSTGSGSCINYKIGSNSSIVQRKFCCTKCQSQQGAHFSNTEVDNDNLNFFIESSLFDVGKESFGYSINAELDNIIVSSTNFSSCKASWGPAGWFQSPLGKYTTKYNYSTVVNNLATSEMILDIWYNSLIDSCNIINNTKTKSTYGIIYHSDNSLTVKSCSFINNTVPQDSCLIYNYYDQLTVDSCYIDNSISSTFYRNVEPTNTREPFTNKLIHLSTGNCQAEFAIINKTKCIEYFSHRFPRHRLLNI
;
A
#
# COMPACT_ATOMS: atom_id res chain seq x y z
N MET A 1 -8.86 -5.81 -20.26
CA MET A 1 -8.39 -7.06 -19.62
C MET A 1 -6.87 -7.01 -19.64
N PHE A 2 -6.24 -6.53 -18.57
CA PHE A 2 -4.78 -6.43 -18.48
C PHE A 2 -4.23 -7.65 -17.74
N THR A 3 -3.51 -8.50 -18.45
CA THR A 3 -2.70 -9.57 -17.86
C THR A 3 -1.30 -8.99 -17.65
N ILE A 4 -1.02 -8.49 -16.45
CA ILE A 4 0.33 -8.06 -16.08
C ILE A 4 1.11 -9.31 -15.68
N ILE A 5 2.09 -9.68 -16.49
CA ILE A 5 3.02 -10.77 -16.22
C ILE A 5 4.02 -10.28 -15.17
N LEU A 6 3.83 -10.70 -13.92
CA LEU A 6 4.76 -10.48 -12.80
C LEU A 6 5.93 -11.47 -12.88
N SER A 7 6.86 -11.24 -13.81
CA SER A 7 8.30 -11.59 -13.72
C SER A 7 8.93 -11.43 -15.12
N LEU A 8 9.18 -10.20 -15.53
CA LEU A 8 10.06 -9.93 -16.65
C LEU A 8 11.30 -9.23 -16.09
N GLU A 9 12.44 -9.44 -16.75
CA GLU A 9 13.64 -8.64 -16.55
C GLU A 9 13.23 -7.15 -16.44
N ASP A 10 13.82 -6.39 -15.51
CA ASP A 10 13.53 -4.96 -15.28
C ASP A 10 13.92 -4.06 -16.50
N ASP A 11 14.09 -4.67 -17.69
CA ASP A 11 14.35 -4.00 -18.95
C ASP A 11 13.06 -3.28 -19.40
N ASN A 12 13.07 -1.96 -19.31
CA ASN A 12 11.98 -1.05 -19.71
C ASN A 12 10.73 -1.07 -18.80
N ILE A 13 10.95 -0.88 -17.49
CA ILE A 13 9.89 -0.72 -16.48
C ILE A 13 8.86 0.34 -16.89
N TRP A 14 9.31 1.48 -17.44
CA TRP A 14 8.42 2.56 -17.85
C TRP A 14 7.35 2.08 -18.84
N ASN A 15 7.76 1.43 -19.93
CA ASN A 15 6.86 0.97 -20.98
C ASN A 15 5.90 -0.12 -20.48
N SER A 16 6.29 -0.90 -19.46
CA SER A 16 5.42 -1.92 -18.85
C SER A 16 4.16 -1.35 -18.21
N TYR A 17 4.18 -0.08 -17.80
CA TYR A 17 3.04 0.60 -17.18
C TYR A 17 2.37 1.60 -18.12
N PHE A 18 3.15 2.46 -18.78
CA PHE A 18 2.60 3.57 -19.55
C PHE A 18 2.45 3.29 -21.04
N ALA A 19 2.81 2.08 -21.51
CA ALA A 19 2.72 1.67 -22.92
C ALA A 19 3.27 2.72 -23.90
N SER A 20 4.32 3.42 -23.50
CA SER A 20 4.98 4.50 -24.23
C SER A 20 6.48 4.47 -23.95
N GLU A 21 7.26 5.04 -24.86
CA GLU A 21 8.67 5.31 -24.58
C GLU A 21 8.81 6.48 -23.61
N PHE A 22 9.80 6.38 -22.72
CA PHE A 22 10.16 7.49 -21.85
C PHE A 22 10.94 8.54 -22.65
N VAL A 23 10.44 9.77 -22.69
CA VAL A 23 11.04 10.91 -23.39
C VAL A 23 11.47 12.04 -22.45
N GLY A 24 11.30 11.86 -21.13
CA GLY A 24 11.70 12.83 -20.11
C GLY A 24 13.18 12.71 -19.70
N GLU A 25 13.57 13.47 -18.69
CA GLU A 25 14.87 13.31 -18.03
C GLU A 25 14.71 12.39 -16.81
N GLN A 26 15.50 11.31 -16.78
CA GLN A 26 15.47 10.37 -15.67
C GLN A 26 16.35 10.88 -14.53
N THR A 27 15.78 10.96 -13.32
CA THR A 27 16.53 11.30 -12.11
C THR A 27 17.00 10.03 -11.42
N ASN A 28 18.32 9.78 -11.41
CA ASN A 28 18.91 8.55 -10.90
C ASN A 28 19.86 8.78 -9.72
N HIS A 29 19.81 7.87 -8.74
CA HIS A 29 20.74 7.81 -7.61
C HIS A 29 20.89 9.15 -6.85
N CYS A 30 19.84 9.95 -6.82
CA CYS A 30 19.88 11.25 -6.16
C CYS A 30 19.71 11.09 -4.64
N GLN A 31 20.19 12.08 -3.89
CA GLN A 31 19.84 12.26 -2.48
C GLN A 31 19.18 13.63 -2.28
N ASN A 32 17.96 13.66 -1.73
CA ASN A 32 17.18 14.89 -1.48
C ASN A 32 17.11 15.84 -2.69
N CYS A 33 17.02 15.30 -3.91
CA CYS A 33 16.90 16.15 -5.10
C CYS A 33 15.53 16.79 -5.16
N ASN A 34 15.51 18.03 -5.61
CA ASN A 34 14.28 18.72 -5.95
C ASN A 34 13.79 18.22 -7.32
N LEU A 35 12.53 17.81 -7.37
CA LEU A 35 11.87 17.38 -8.60
C LEU A 35 10.88 18.48 -9.02
N PRO A 36 11.20 19.30 -10.04
CA PRO A 36 10.34 20.38 -10.43
C PRO A 36 9.01 19.83 -10.97
N ALA A 37 7.91 20.20 -10.32
CA ALA A 37 6.58 19.86 -10.80
C ALA A 37 6.28 20.60 -12.11
N GLY A 38 5.77 19.87 -13.09
CA GLY A 38 5.34 20.39 -14.39
C GLY A 38 4.66 19.32 -15.25
N GLN A 39 4.22 19.71 -16.44
CA GLN A 39 3.66 18.75 -17.40
C GLN A 39 4.79 17.90 -17.99
N GLY A 40 4.56 16.59 -18.16
CA GLY A 40 5.51 15.71 -18.81
C GLY A 40 5.67 14.34 -18.15
N GLN A 41 6.81 13.71 -18.42
CA GLN A 41 7.14 12.38 -17.92
C GLN A 41 8.26 12.49 -16.89
N TYR A 42 8.06 11.86 -15.74
CA TYR A 42 8.97 11.90 -14.60
C TYR A 42 9.33 10.50 -14.18
N TYR A 43 10.60 10.13 -14.35
CA TYR A 43 11.11 8.85 -13.90
C TYR A 43 12.22 9.07 -12.87
N VAL A 44 11.95 8.65 -11.63
CA VAL A 44 12.88 8.70 -10.51
C VAL A 44 13.28 7.28 -10.14
N ASP A 45 14.57 6.97 -10.12
CA ASP A 45 15.04 5.62 -9.86
C ASP A 45 16.25 5.59 -8.91
N GLU A 46 16.18 4.68 -7.93
CA GLU A 46 17.22 4.52 -6.91
C GLU A 46 17.55 5.79 -6.10
N CYS A 47 16.58 6.70 -5.95
CA CYS A 47 16.76 7.94 -5.19
C CYS A 47 16.46 7.76 -3.70
N ASN A 48 17.12 8.57 -2.87
CA ASN A 48 16.94 8.53 -1.43
C ASN A 48 16.57 9.89 -0.86
N PHE A 49 15.60 9.88 0.04
CA PHE A 49 15.05 11.07 0.66
C PHE A 49 15.08 10.89 2.18
N PHE A 50 15.83 11.75 2.87
CA PHE A 50 16.10 11.66 4.30
C PHE A 50 15.92 13.01 4.97
N ASP A 51 15.23 13.02 6.10
CA ASP A 51 15.04 14.22 6.94
C ASP A 51 14.49 15.43 6.17
N ASP A 52 13.77 15.17 5.08
CA ASP A 52 13.19 16.22 4.27
C ASP A 52 12.00 16.84 5.01
N ASN A 53 12.04 18.16 5.16
CA ASN A 53 11.07 18.93 5.94
C ASN A 53 10.25 19.82 5.01
N ASN A 54 9.71 19.22 3.96
CA ASN A 54 8.58 19.64 3.14
C ASN A 54 8.33 18.49 2.14
N ARG A 55 7.18 18.48 1.48
CA ARG A 55 6.80 17.38 0.57
C ARG A 55 7.90 17.12 -0.46
N VAL A 56 8.55 15.95 -0.36
CA VAL A 56 9.69 15.57 -1.22
C VAL A 56 9.33 15.67 -2.70
N ILE A 57 8.15 15.16 -3.05
CA ILE A 57 7.59 15.15 -4.40
C ILE A 57 6.20 15.78 -4.33
N ASN A 58 6.05 16.96 -4.91
CA ASN A 58 4.80 17.74 -4.81
C ASN A 58 4.29 18.20 -6.18
N PHE A 59 3.33 17.45 -6.70
CA PHE A 59 2.65 17.67 -7.97
C PHE A 59 1.22 18.10 -7.63
N ASP A 60 0.97 19.41 -7.49
CA ASP A 60 -0.31 19.93 -6.97
C ASP A 60 -0.60 21.38 -7.40
N PRO A 61 -1.61 21.65 -8.27
CA PRO A 61 -2.28 20.71 -9.17
C PRO A 61 -1.46 20.45 -10.45
N ILE A 62 -1.58 19.27 -11.05
CA ILE A 62 -0.88 18.94 -12.30
C ILE A 62 -1.74 18.24 -13.35
N LYS A 63 -1.45 18.43 -14.64
CA LYS A 63 -2.16 17.78 -15.77
C LYS A 63 -1.16 17.16 -16.75
N ASN A 64 -1.61 16.20 -17.55
CA ASN A 64 -0.82 15.56 -18.61
C ASN A 64 0.56 15.08 -18.08
N SER A 65 0.54 14.40 -16.94
CA SER A 65 1.76 14.03 -16.23
C SER A 65 1.81 12.53 -15.95
N LEU A 66 2.93 11.90 -16.30
CA LEU A 66 3.18 10.49 -15.97
C LEU A 66 4.33 10.45 -14.99
N PHE A 67 4.12 9.87 -13.82
CA PHE A 67 5.13 9.79 -12.78
C PHE A 67 5.38 8.35 -12.35
N LEU A 68 6.62 7.92 -12.46
CA LEU A 68 7.11 6.66 -11.91
C LEU A 68 8.26 6.95 -10.96
N HIS A 69 8.15 6.48 -9.72
CA HIS A 69 9.32 6.28 -8.88
C HIS A 69 9.54 4.79 -8.63
N ASN A 70 10.79 4.38 -8.72
CA ASN A 70 11.21 2.99 -8.64
C ASN A 70 12.43 2.89 -7.72
N ARG A 71 12.44 1.91 -6.82
CA ARG A 71 13.60 1.65 -5.95
C ARG A 71 14.02 2.85 -5.07
N CYS A 72 13.08 3.71 -4.73
CA CYS A 72 13.34 4.89 -3.91
C CYS A 72 13.22 4.60 -2.41
N SER A 73 13.98 5.32 -1.58
CA SER A 73 13.85 5.28 -0.12
C SER A 73 13.43 6.62 0.44
N PHE A 74 12.52 6.61 1.40
CA PHE A 74 12.03 7.74 2.15
C PHE A 74 12.19 7.45 3.64
N SER A 75 12.87 8.32 4.37
CA SER A 75 13.08 8.12 5.80
C SER A 75 12.99 9.42 6.56
N ASN A 76 12.20 9.41 7.63
CA ASN A 76 12.04 10.54 8.54
C ASN A 76 11.61 11.84 7.84
N CYS A 77 10.97 11.74 6.68
CA CYS A 77 10.42 12.89 5.97
C CYS A 77 9.19 13.42 6.72
N THR A 78 9.08 14.74 6.82
CA THR A 78 7.95 15.40 7.47
C THR A 78 7.29 16.44 6.58
N SER A 79 5.98 16.66 6.78
CA SER A 79 5.27 17.74 6.10
C SER A 79 4.16 18.34 6.96
N THR A 80 3.92 19.63 6.79
CA THR A 80 2.76 20.34 7.35
C THR A 80 1.46 20.00 6.60
N GLY A 81 1.54 19.51 5.37
CA GLY A 81 0.40 19.08 4.55
C GLY A 81 0.26 17.56 4.43
N SER A 82 -0.76 17.13 3.67
CA SER A 82 -0.94 15.72 3.29
C SER A 82 0.18 15.23 2.36
N GLY A 83 0.63 13.99 2.56
CA GLY A 83 1.67 13.31 1.78
C GLY A 83 3.07 13.83 2.09
N SER A 84 3.69 13.38 3.19
CA SER A 84 5.02 13.90 3.57
C SER A 84 6.11 13.62 2.55
N CYS A 85 5.97 12.53 1.79
CA CYS A 85 6.90 12.14 0.75
C CYS A 85 6.31 12.48 -0.62
N ILE A 86 5.07 12.08 -0.86
CA ILE A 86 4.45 12.22 -2.18
C ILE A 86 3.09 12.88 -2.00
N ASN A 87 2.91 14.02 -2.67
CA ASN A 87 1.61 14.62 -2.91
C ASN A 87 1.44 14.75 -4.41
N TYR A 88 0.53 13.94 -4.96
CA TYR A 88 0.21 13.91 -6.38
C TYR A 88 -1.28 14.17 -6.55
N LYS A 89 -1.61 15.45 -6.74
CA LYS A 89 -2.96 15.95 -6.95
C LYS A 89 -3.08 16.56 -8.33
N ILE A 90 -4.23 16.38 -8.93
CA ILE A 90 -4.35 16.34 -10.38
C ILE A 90 -5.42 17.26 -10.95
N GLY A 91 -5.26 17.48 -12.25
CA GLY A 91 -6.31 17.31 -13.25
C GLY A 91 -5.93 16.29 -14.34
N SER A 92 -6.72 16.28 -15.41
CA SER A 92 -6.75 15.30 -16.53
C SER A 92 -5.42 14.71 -17.04
N ASN A 93 -5.50 13.43 -17.45
CA ASN A 93 -4.43 12.63 -18.09
C ASN A 93 -3.16 12.49 -17.24
N SER A 94 -3.33 12.18 -15.96
CA SER A 94 -2.22 12.14 -15.02
C SER A 94 -2.21 10.80 -14.28
N SER A 95 -1.10 10.05 -14.40
CA SER A 95 -0.95 8.71 -13.80
C SER A 95 0.30 8.63 -12.92
N ILE A 96 0.21 7.85 -11.85
CA ILE A 96 1.31 7.62 -10.91
C ILE A 96 1.52 6.12 -10.65
N VAL A 97 2.78 5.71 -10.71
CA VAL A 97 3.24 4.37 -10.31
C VAL A 97 4.32 4.50 -9.25
N GLN A 98 4.10 3.86 -8.12
CA GLN A 98 4.99 3.88 -6.96
C GLN A 98 5.50 2.47 -6.73
N ARG A 99 6.75 2.19 -7.10
CA ARG A 99 7.27 0.83 -7.18
C ARG A 99 8.55 0.62 -6.38
N LYS A 100 8.69 -0.57 -5.76
CA LYS A 100 9.91 -1.02 -5.08
C LYS A 100 10.45 -0.01 -4.06
N PHE A 101 9.58 0.78 -3.42
CA PHE A 101 9.99 1.84 -2.52
C PHE A 101 10.02 1.40 -1.05
N CYS A 102 10.78 2.13 -0.26
CA CYS A 102 10.85 1.99 1.19
C CYS A 102 10.44 3.29 1.85
N CYS A 103 9.51 3.24 2.81
CA CYS A 103 9.13 4.40 3.60
C CYS A 103 9.25 4.06 5.08
N THR A 104 10.01 4.85 5.82
CA THR A 104 10.28 4.62 7.25
C THR A 104 10.12 5.88 8.06
N LYS A 105 9.34 5.83 9.16
CA LYS A 105 9.23 6.95 10.11
C LYS A 105 8.76 8.29 9.51
N CYS A 106 8.20 8.27 8.30
CA CYS A 106 7.69 9.48 7.67
C CYS A 106 6.34 9.87 8.25
N GLN A 107 6.10 11.16 8.42
CA GLN A 107 4.91 11.68 9.10
C GLN A 107 4.42 12.99 8.49
N SER A 108 3.10 13.14 8.39
CA SER A 108 2.49 14.43 8.06
C SER A 108 1.90 15.10 9.29
N GLN A 109 1.42 16.34 9.15
CA GLN A 109 0.55 17.02 10.11
C GLN A 109 -0.93 17.02 9.69
N GLN A 110 -1.25 16.61 8.46
CA GLN A 110 -2.61 16.46 7.94
C GLN A 110 -2.67 15.30 6.94
N GLY A 111 -3.84 14.67 6.74
CA GLY A 111 -4.06 13.65 5.70
C GLY A 111 -3.08 12.47 5.71
N ALA A 112 -2.49 12.16 4.56
CA ALA A 112 -1.61 11.01 4.36
C ALA A 112 -0.24 11.24 4.96
N HIS A 113 0.31 10.23 5.62
CA HIS A 113 1.65 10.28 6.18
C HIS A 113 2.73 10.03 5.13
N PHE A 114 2.53 9.12 4.17
CA PHE A 114 3.50 8.87 3.09
C PHE A 114 3.06 9.52 1.78
N SER A 115 1.98 9.00 1.19
CA SER A 115 1.55 9.33 -0.17
C SER A 115 0.10 9.76 -0.18
N ASN A 116 -0.17 10.93 -0.75
CA ASN A 116 -1.50 11.44 -1.04
C ASN A 116 -1.67 11.55 -2.55
N THR A 117 -2.42 10.62 -3.15
CA THR A 117 -2.67 10.58 -4.59
C THR A 117 -4.14 10.75 -4.92
N GLU A 118 -4.39 11.53 -5.95
CA GLU A 118 -5.67 11.65 -6.64
C GLU A 118 -5.32 11.49 -8.12
N VAL A 119 -6.09 10.72 -8.89
CA VAL A 119 -5.89 10.56 -10.35
C VAL A 119 -7.22 10.71 -11.11
N ASP A 120 -7.23 11.15 -12.38
CA ASP A 120 -8.48 11.37 -13.11
C ASP A 120 -8.87 10.05 -13.76
N ASN A 121 -10.00 10.02 -14.42
CA ASN A 121 -10.48 8.85 -15.15
C ASN A 121 -9.49 8.30 -16.19
N ASP A 122 -9.51 6.98 -16.28
CA ASP A 122 -8.69 6.07 -17.06
C ASP A 122 -7.16 6.26 -16.85
N ASN A 123 -6.72 6.51 -15.60
CA ASN A 123 -5.32 6.66 -15.17
C ASN A 123 -4.84 5.61 -14.14
N LEU A 124 -3.52 5.48 -13.98
CA LEU A 124 -2.90 4.55 -13.03
C LEU A 124 -2.69 5.20 -11.66
N ASN A 125 -3.04 4.48 -10.58
CA ASN A 125 -2.75 4.86 -9.19
C ASN A 125 -2.20 3.65 -8.42
N PHE A 126 -0.92 3.32 -8.66
CA PHE A 126 -0.35 2.01 -8.28
C PHE A 126 0.71 2.11 -7.18
N PHE A 127 0.68 1.14 -6.26
CA PHE A 127 1.65 0.90 -5.20
C PHE A 127 2.09 -0.57 -5.27
N ILE A 128 3.34 -0.82 -5.67
CA ILE A 128 3.76 -2.17 -6.08
C ILE A 128 5.11 -2.54 -5.44
N GLU A 129 5.23 -3.75 -4.93
CA GLU A 129 6.50 -4.34 -4.47
C GLU A 129 7.23 -3.53 -3.38
N SER A 130 6.47 -2.84 -2.52
CA SER A 130 7.01 -1.79 -1.64
C SER A 130 6.84 -2.08 -0.15
N SER A 131 7.45 -1.28 0.72
CA SER A 131 7.28 -1.42 2.17
C SER A 131 7.17 -0.08 2.89
N LEU A 132 6.22 -0.02 3.81
CA LEU A 132 6.04 1.05 4.78
C LEU A 132 6.28 0.47 6.19
N PHE A 133 7.16 1.11 6.95
CA PHE A 133 7.49 0.68 8.31
C PHE A 133 7.51 1.86 9.29
N ASP A 134 6.78 1.73 10.40
CA ASP A 134 6.67 2.79 11.43
C ASP A 134 6.28 4.16 10.83
N VAL A 135 5.45 4.13 9.78
CA VAL A 135 4.95 5.34 9.12
C VAL A 135 3.76 5.89 9.90
N GLY A 136 3.73 7.21 10.05
CA GLY A 136 2.61 7.91 10.66
C GLY A 136 2.65 8.05 12.17
N LYS A 137 1.54 8.55 12.72
CA LYS A 137 1.35 8.80 14.16
C LYS A 137 -0.12 8.67 14.55
N GLU A 138 -0.35 8.42 15.82
CA GLU A 138 -1.66 8.05 16.37
C GLU A 138 -2.76 9.13 16.27
N SER A 139 -2.43 10.39 15.99
CA SER A 139 -3.36 11.51 16.20
C SER A 139 -4.42 11.71 15.11
N PHE A 140 -4.13 11.39 13.85
CA PHE A 140 -5.03 11.60 12.70
C PHE A 140 -4.51 10.79 11.50
N GLY A 141 -5.20 10.89 10.36
CA GLY A 141 -4.61 10.58 9.05
C GLY A 141 -4.61 9.10 8.75
N TYR A 142 -3.84 8.73 7.71
CA TYR A 142 -3.64 7.39 7.13
C TYR A 142 -2.21 7.29 6.55
N SER A 143 -1.69 6.09 6.28
CA SER A 143 -0.36 5.97 5.65
C SER A 143 -0.38 6.40 4.19
N ILE A 144 -1.40 5.93 3.45
CA ILE A 144 -1.63 6.24 2.04
C ILE A 144 -3.06 6.73 1.89
N ASN A 145 -3.24 7.81 1.13
CA ASN A 145 -4.50 8.12 0.47
C ASN A 145 -4.32 7.93 -1.02
N ALA A 146 -5.21 7.14 -1.61
CA ALA A 146 -5.42 7.10 -3.04
C ALA A 146 -6.91 7.25 -3.37
N GLU A 147 -7.22 8.25 -4.19
CA GLU A 147 -8.55 8.55 -4.71
C GLU A 147 -8.61 8.37 -6.22
N LEU A 148 -9.79 7.93 -6.66
CA LEU A 148 -10.23 7.82 -8.04
C LEU A 148 -9.47 6.74 -8.85
N ASP A 149 -10.13 6.23 -9.89
CA ASP A 149 -9.64 5.19 -10.82
C ASP A 149 -9.26 3.84 -10.20
N ASN A 150 -8.60 2.99 -10.99
CA ASN A 150 -8.08 1.71 -10.60
C ASN A 150 -6.89 1.90 -9.67
N ILE A 151 -7.16 1.68 -8.39
CA ILE A 151 -6.14 1.65 -7.36
C ILE A 151 -5.61 0.22 -7.27
N ILE A 152 -4.30 0.04 -7.38
CA ILE A 152 -3.65 -1.26 -7.18
C ILE A 152 -2.62 -1.13 -6.08
N VAL A 153 -2.78 -1.95 -5.04
CA VAL A 153 -1.78 -2.19 -4.00
C VAL A 153 -1.39 -3.65 -4.11
N SER A 154 -0.17 -3.93 -4.58
CA SER A 154 0.30 -5.29 -4.85
C SER A 154 1.65 -5.53 -4.20
N SER A 155 1.84 -6.70 -3.60
CA SER A 155 3.14 -7.12 -3.07
C SER A 155 3.73 -6.08 -2.11
N THR A 156 2.88 -5.43 -1.32
CA THR A 156 3.27 -4.28 -0.48
C THR A 156 3.11 -4.62 0.99
N ASN A 157 4.08 -4.21 1.80
CA ASN A 157 4.09 -4.41 3.23
C ASN A 157 3.75 -3.13 3.99
N PHE A 158 2.89 -3.25 5.00
CA PHE A 158 2.54 -2.22 5.96
C PHE A 158 2.80 -2.78 7.36
N SER A 159 3.90 -2.35 7.98
CA SER A 159 4.33 -2.88 9.27
C SER A 159 4.49 -1.79 10.31
N SER A 160 3.86 -1.95 11.48
CA SER A 160 4.02 -1.03 12.60
C SER A 160 3.61 0.43 12.29
N CYS A 161 2.84 0.66 11.23
CA CYS A 161 2.31 1.97 10.91
C CYS A 161 1.23 2.38 11.91
N LYS A 162 1.14 3.69 12.15
CA LYS A 162 0.24 4.28 13.16
C LYS A 162 -0.56 5.39 12.51
N ALA A 163 -1.86 5.40 12.75
CA ALA A 163 -2.75 6.45 12.28
C ALA A 163 -4.02 6.49 13.13
N SER A 164 -4.81 7.55 13.02
CA SER A 164 -6.20 7.50 13.53
C SER A 164 -7.08 6.62 12.64
N TRP A 165 -6.83 6.64 11.34
CA TRP A 165 -7.62 6.00 10.29
C TRP A 165 -6.69 5.32 9.28
N GLY A 166 -6.95 4.12 8.80
CA GLY A 166 -6.20 3.56 7.65
C GLY A 166 -4.65 3.57 7.73
N PRO A 167 -3.98 3.08 8.79
CA PRO A 167 -2.52 2.90 8.79
C PRO A 167 -2.02 1.95 7.68
N ALA A 168 -2.87 1.11 7.09
CA ALA A 168 -2.58 0.31 5.90
C ALA A 168 -3.07 0.95 4.58
N GLY A 169 -3.70 2.12 4.67
CA GLY A 169 -4.17 2.92 3.55
C GLY A 169 -5.68 3.18 3.57
N TRP A 170 -6.04 4.23 2.85
CA TRP A 170 -7.39 4.66 2.53
C TRP A 170 -7.54 4.75 1.01
N PHE A 171 -8.46 3.96 0.46
CA PHE A 171 -8.55 3.71 -0.98
C PHE A 171 -10.00 3.89 -1.46
N GLN A 172 -10.24 4.93 -2.26
CA GLN A 172 -11.58 5.27 -2.72
C GLN A 172 -11.67 5.39 -4.24
N SER A 173 -12.40 4.47 -4.88
CA SER A 173 -12.64 4.48 -6.33
C SER A 173 -14.13 4.60 -6.68
N PRO A 174 -14.70 5.83 -6.73
CA PRO A 174 -16.13 6.07 -6.65
C PRO A 174 -16.97 5.73 -7.88
N LEU A 175 -16.34 5.34 -8.99
CA LEU A 175 -17.06 4.99 -10.21
C LEU A 175 -17.08 3.47 -10.35
N GLY A 176 -18.27 2.87 -10.36
CA GLY A 176 -18.46 1.41 -10.36
C GLY A 176 -17.81 0.65 -11.53
N LYS A 177 -17.24 1.35 -12.53
CA LYS A 177 -16.40 0.77 -13.58
C LYS A 177 -14.97 0.47 -13.15
N TYR A 178 -14.50 1.07 -12.07
CA TYR A 178 -13.15 0.89 -11.54
C TYR A 178 -13.14 -0.04 -10.34
N THR A 179 -11.96 -0.59 -10.07
CA THR A 179 -11.78 -1.52 -8.95
C THR A 179 -10.55 -1.18 -8.14
N THR A 180 -10.67 -1.25 -6.81
CA THR A 180 -9.51 -1.29 -5.93
C THR A 180 -9.04 -2.74 -5.78
N LYS A 181 -7.78 -3.01 -6.12
CA LYS A 181 -7.16 -4.34 -5.92
C LYS A 181 -6.06 -4.24 -4.88
N TYR A 182 -6.23 -4.99 -3.79
CA TYR A 182 -5.27 -5.09 -2.70
C TYR A 182 -4.81 -6.55 -2.62
N ASN A 183 -3.66 -6.86 -3.23
CA ASN A 183 -3.24 -8.25 -3.39
C ASN A 183 -1.79 -8.53 -2.97
N TYR A 184 -1.53 -9.78 -2.62
CA TYR A 184 -0.19 -10.25 -2.23
C TYR A 184 0.48 -9.37 -1.16
N SER A 185 -0.30 -8.72 -0.31
CA SER A 185 0.19 -7.68 0.59
C SER A 185 0.14 -8.14 2.05
N THR A 186 1.01 -7.59 2.88
CA THR A 186 1.06 -7.91 4.31
C THR A 186 0.78 -6.66 5.13
N VAL A 187 -0.16 -6.76 6.05
CA VAL A 187 -0.58 -5.72 6.97
C VAL A 187 -0.38 -6.26 8.38
N VAL A 188 0.69 -5.83 9.03
CA VAL A 188 1.15 -6.44 10.28
C VAL A 188 1.47 -5.41 11.36
N ASN A 189 1.08 -5.69 12.61
CA ASN A 189 1.44 -4.87 13.77
C ASN A 189 1.02 -3.39 13.67
N ASN A 190 0.03 -3.05 12.84
CA ASN A 190 -0.40 -1.66 12.68
C ASN A 190 -1.37 -1.25 13.80
N LEU A 191 -1.40 0.05 14.10
CA LEU A 191 -2.26 0.65 15.11
C LEU A 191 -3.17 1.71 14.49
N ALA A 192 -4.49 1.49 14.57
CA ALA A 192 -5.51 2.50 14.33
C ALA A 192 -6.12 2.94 15.67
N THR A 193 -6.00 4.23 16.00
CA THR A 193 -6.53 4.73 17.29
C THR A 193 -8.00 5.13 17.25
N SER A 194 -8.62 5.18 16.06
CA SER A 194 -10.02 5.53 15.89
C SER A 194 -10.81 4.51 15.06
N GLU A 195 -10.60 4.42 13.75
CA GLU A 195 -11.64 3.88 12.85
C GLU A 195 -11.37 2.49 12.26
N MET A 196 -10.27 2.28 11.54
CA MET A 196 -9.97 1.03 10.82
C MET A 196 -8.49 0.95 10.46
N ILE A 197 -8.00 -0.26 10.18
CA ILE A 197 -6.62 -0.49 9.72
C ILE A 197 -6.50 -0.27 8.22
N LEU A 198 -7.47 -0.78 7.46
CA LEU A 198 -7.57 -0.67 6.01
C LEU A 198 -8.95 -0.14 5.66
N ASP A 199 -9.00 0.93 4.88
CA ASP A 199 -10.24 1.45 4.32
C ASP A 199 -10.23 1.29 2.79
N ILE A 200 -11.26 0.63 2.28
CA ILE A 200 -11.39 0.30 0.87
C ILE A 200 -12.85 0.43 0.43
N TRP A 201 -13.13 1.25 -0.57
CA TRP A 201 -14.49 1.57 -1.00
C TRP A 201 -14.81 1.03 -2.40
N TYR A 202 -16.10 0.90 -2.69
CA TYR A 202 -16.63 0.48 -3.99
C TYR A 202 -16.14 -0.91 -4.41
N ASN A 203 -16.23 -1.25 -5.70
CA ASN A 203 -15.86 -2.59 -6.18
C ASN A 203 -14.39 -2.92 -5.85
N SER A 204 -14.21 -3.91 -4.99
CA SER A 204 -12.93 -4.15 -4.34
C SER A 204 -12.58 -5.62 -4.23
N LEU A 205 -11.29 -5.91 -4.41
CA LEU A 205 -10.73 -7.25 -4.26
C LEU A 205 -9.55 -7.22 -3.29
N ILE A 206 -9.66 -7.97 -2.19
CA ILE A 206 -8.54 -8.28 -1.31
C ILE A 206 -8.16 -9.73 -1.55
N ASP A 207 -6.95 -9.98 -2.05
CA ASP A 207 -6.52 -11.31 -2.51
C ASP A 207 -5.15 -11.69 -1.97
N SER A 208 -5.00 -12.90 -1.43
CA SER A 208 -3.67 -13.44 -1.12
C SER A 208 -2.89 -12.57 -0.12
N CYS A 209 -3.59 -11.97 0.84
CA CYS A 209 -3.03 -11.05 1.83
C CYS A 209 -2.90 -11.67 3.23
N ASN A 210 -1.97 -11.12 4.01
CA ASN A 210 -1.80 -11.46 5.43
C ASN A 210 -2.14 -10.24 6.29
N ILE A 211 -3.18 -10.35 7.13
CA ILE A 211 -3.61 -9.29 8.04
C ILE A 211 -3.38 -9.80 9.47
N ILE A 212 -2.29 -9.40 10.09
CA ILE A 212 -1.75 -10.05 11.29
C ILE A 212 -1.49 -9.06 12.42
N ASN A 213 -1.97 -9.36 13.63
CA ASN A 213 -1.64 -8.63 14.86
C ASN A 213 -1.86 -7.11 14.75
N ASN A 214 -2.86 -6.69 13.99
CA ASN A 214 -3.23 -5.28 13.92
C ASN A 214 -4.17 -4.94 15.07
N THR A 215 -4.06 -3.72 15.58
CA THR A 215 -4.87 -3.25 16.71
C THR A 215 -5.68 -2.04 16.31
N LYS A 216 -6.99 -2.12 16.51
CA LYS A 216 -7.90 -0.97 16.48
C LYS A 216 -8.42 -0.72 17.89
N THR A 217 -8.39 0.52 18.38
CA THR A 217 -8.72 0.81 19.79
C THR A 217 -10.07 1.47 20.04
N LYS A 218 -10.74 2.01 19.02
CA LYS A 218 -12.06 2.67 19.13
C LYS A 218 -12.96 2.31 17.94
N SER A 219 -14.16 2.88 17.92
CA SER A 219 -15.26 2.67 16.94
C SER A 219 -15.82 1.25 16.88
N THR A 220 -16.97 1.11 16.22
CA THR A 220 -17.61 -0.18 15.91
C THR A 220 -17.24 -0.73 14.53
N TYR A 221 -16.49 0.02 13.72
CA TYR A 221 -16.00 -0.42 12.40
C TYR A 221 -15.01 -1.57 12.51
N GLY A 222 -14.63 -2.20 11.41
CA GLY A 222 -13.76 -3.37 11.41
C GLY A 222 -12.27 -3.06 11.36
N ILE A 223 -11.43 -4.08 11.41
CA ILE A 223 -10.03 -3.97 10.96
C ILE A 223 -10.01 -3.51 9.49
N ILE A 224 -10.87 -4.12 8.68
CA ILE A 224 -11.18 -3.68 7.33
C ILE A 224 -12.53 -2.98 7.38
N TYR A 225 -12.57 -1.75 6.88
CA TYR A 225 -13.81 -1.06 6.55
C TYR A 225 -14.03 -1.11 5.05
N HIS A 226 -15.26 -1.41 4.66
CA HIS A 226 -15.73 -1.34 3.30
C HIS A 226 -17.11 -0.70 3.20
N SER A 227 -17.22 0.24 2.26
CA SER A 227 -18.47 0.89 1.88
C SER A 227 -18.67 0.84 0.37
N ASP A 228 -19.93 0.70 -0.02
CA ASP A 228 -20.44 0.75 -1.39
C ASP A 228 -20.01 -0.43 -2.30
N ASN A 229 -20.94 -0.93 -3.12
CA ASN A 229 -20.77 -2.03 -4.08
C ASN A 229 -20.11 -3.32 -3.51
N SER A 230 -19.37 -4.08 -4.31
CA SER A 230 -18.96 -5.45 -3.93
C SER A 230 -17.55 -5.51 -3.34
N LEU A 231 -17.42 -6.23 -2.21
CA LEU A 231 -16.12 -6.66 -1.67
C LEU A 231 -15.95 -8.17 -1.84
N THR A 232 -14.88 -8.57 -2.53
CA THR A 232 -14.39 -9.95 -2.51
C THR A 232 -13.11 -10.04 -1.70
N VAL A 233 -13.09 -10.89 -0.69
CA VAL A 233 -11.91 -11.25 0.09
C VAL A 233 -11.60 -12.71 -0.16
N LYS A 234 -10.45 -13.00 -0.76
CA LYS A 234 -10.09 -14.38 -1.07
C LYS A 234 -8.65 -14.72 -0.74
N SER A 235 -8.42 -15.98 -0.38
CA SER A 235 -7.04 -16.46 -0.17
C SER A 235 -6.25 -15.65 0.87
N CYS A 236 -6.92 -15.06 1.87
CA CYS A 236 -6.28 -14.25 2.90
C CYS A 236 -6.05 -15.03 4.19
N SER A 237 -5.17 -14.53 5.05
CA SER A 237 -5.01 -15.00 6.44
C SER A 237 -5.21 -13.85 7.42
N PHE A 238 -6.12 -14.03 8.38
CA PHE A 238 -6.42 -13.08 9.44
C PHE A 238 -6.06 -13.68 10.79
N ILE A 239 -5.07 -13.10 11.46
CA ILE A 239 -4.44 -13.71 12.64
C ILE A 239 -4.21 -12.68 13.74
N ASN A 240 -4.65 -12.97 14.96
CA ASN A 240 -4.43 -12.20 16.19
C ASN A 240 -4.76 -10.71 16.06
N ASN A 241 -5.72 -10.33 15.21
CA ASN A 241 -6.12 -8.92 15.13
C ASN A 241 -7.00 -8.56 16.34
N THR A 242 -6.76 -7.39 16.90
CA THR A 242 -7.46 -6.90 18.09
C THR A 242 -8.39 -5.76 17.72
N VAL A 243 -9.67 -5.90 18.09
CA VAL A 243 -10.70 -4.88 17.92
C VAL A 243 -11.44 -4.62 19.23
N PRO A 244 -12.12 -3.47 19.38
CA PRO A 244 -12.96 -3.20 20.55
C PRO A 244 -14.14 -4.17 20.65
N GLN A 245 -14.75 -4.21 21.84
CA GLN A 245 -16.03 -4.90 22.02
C GLN A 245 -17.07 -4.35 21.01
N ASP A 246 -17.93 -5.23 20.49
CA ASP A 246 -18.98 -4.93 19.49
C ASP A 246 -18.46 -4.51 18.10
N SER A 247 -17.16 -4.63 17.85
CA SER A 247 -16.54 -4.47 16.54
C SER A 247 -16.48 -5.79 15.77
N CYS A 248 -15.85 -5.81 14.59
CA CYS A 248 -15.65 -7.02 13.81
C CYS A 248 -14.33 -7.00 13.05
N LEU A 249 -13.95 -8.11 12.40
CA LEU A 249 -12.77 -8.11 11.53
C LEU A 249 -13.05 -7.35 10.23
N ILE A 250 -14.19 -7.61 9.58
CA ILE A 250 -14.60 -6.93 8.34
C ILE A 250 -15.96 -6.27 8.54
N TYR A 251 -15.97 -4.94 8.45
CA TYR A 251 -17.17 -4.13 8.46
C TYR A 251 -17.53 -3.75 7.03
N ASN A 252 -18.61 -4.35 6.51
CA ASN A 252 -19.14 -4.06 5.18
C ASN A 252 -20.52 -3.42 5.30
N TYR A 253 -20.66 -2.14 4.93
CA TYR A 253 -21.84 -1.35 5.25
C TYR A 253 -23.06 -1.69 4.36
N TYR A 254 -22.96 -1.48 3.04
CA TYR A 254 -24.15 -1.36 2.17
C TYR A 254 -24.46 -2.59 1.31
N ASP A 255 -23.49 -3.43 0.98
CA ASP A 255 -23.59 -4.28 -0.22
C ASP A 255 -23.01 -5.71 -0.06
N GLN A 256 -22.66 -6.40 -1.15
CA GLN A 256 -22.24 -7.80 -1.17
C GLN A 256 -20.80 -7.99 -0.63
N LEU A 257 -20.65 -8.87 0.36
CA LEU A 257 -19.36 -9.38 0.82
C LEU A 257 -19.24 -10.86 0.45
N THR A 258 -18.20 -11.21 -0.29
CA THR A 258 -17.79 -12.60 -0.55
C THR A 258 -16.49 -12.89 0.16
N VAL A 259 -16.44 -13.94 0.99
CA VAL A 259 -15.23 -14.39 1.68
C VAL A 259 -14.97 -15.84 1.30
N ASP A 260 -13.87 -16.08 0.59
CA ASP A 260 -13.55 -17.39 0.04
C ASP A 260 -12.10 -17.80 0.33
N SER A 261 -11.85 -19.08 0.59
CA SER A 261 -10.48 -19.60 0.71
C SER A 261 -9.63 -18.85 1.74
N CYS A 262 -10.24 -18.30 2.80
CA CYS A 262 -9.55 -17.54 3.84
C CYS A 262 -9.28 -18.39 5.07
N TYR A 263 -8.17 -18.09 5.76
CA TYR A 263 -7.95 -18.50 7.13
C TYR A 263 -8.31 -17.34 8.06
N ILE A 264 -9.12 -17.60 9.06
CA ILE A 264 -9.51 -16.64 10.08
C ILE A 264 -9.33 -17.35 11.41
N ASP A 265 -8.49 -16.81 12.30
CA ASP A 265 -8.41 -17.39 13.63
C ASP A 265 -9.64 -17.04 14.49
N ASN A 266 -10.02 -17.97 15.35
CA ASN A 266 -11.21 -17.84 16.20
C ASN A 266 -10.97 -16.92 17.42
N SER A 267 -9.88 -16.15 17.44
CA SER A 267 -9.53 -15.28 18.58
C SER A 267 -10.39 -14.02 18.65
N ILE A 268 -11.14 -13.71 17.60
CA ILE A 268 -12.02 -12.54 17.49
C ILE A 268 -13.47 -13.01 17.60
N SER A 269 -14.23 -12.44 18.54
CA SER A 269 -15.60 -12.86 18.88
C SER A 269 -16.64 -12.65 17.75
N SER A 270 -16.33 -11.77 16.80
CA SER A 270 -17.22 -11.33 15.72
C SER A 270 -16.41 -11.08 14.46
N THR A 271 -16.42 -12.04 13.52
CA THR A 271 -15.62 -11.91 12.30
C THR A 271 -16.21 -10.89 11.33
N PHE A 272 -17.54 -10.83 11.20
CA PHE A 272 -18.20 -10.01 10.18
C PHE A 272 -19.33 -9.18 10.80
N TYR A 273 -19.57 -7.97 10.29
CA TYR A 273 -20.68 -7.12 10.72
C TYR A 273 -22.07 -7.71 10.38
N ARG A 274 -22.14 -8.64 9.41
CA ARG A 274 -23.36 -9.34 8.99
C ARG A 274 -23.08 -10.84 8.90
N ASN A 275 -24.14 -11.65 8.84
CA ASN A 275 -24.05 -13.11 8.67
C ASN A 275 -23.45 -13.46 7.29
N VAL A 276 -22.14 -13.56 7.22
CA VAL A 276 -21.40 -14.08 6.08
C VAL A 276 -20.75 -15.39 6.50
N GLU A 277 -21.01 -16.46 5.76
CA GLU A 277 -20.35 -17.74 5.94
C GLU A 277 -19.17 -17.82 4.96
N PRO A 278 -17.92 -17.92 5.45
CA PRO A 278 -16.77 -18.13 4.59
C PRO A 278 -16.89 -19.44 3.82
N THR A 279 -16.62 -19.41 2.52
CA THR A 279 -16.55 -20.62 1.69
C THR A 279 -15.13 -21.13 1.57
N ASN A 280 -14.97 -22.45 1.39
CA ASN A 280 -13.69 -23.11 1.14
C ASN A 280 -12.58 -22.77 2.15
N THR A 281 -12.91 -22.70 3.46
CA THR A 281 -11.92 -22.37 4.49
C THR A 281 -10.66 -23.22 4.37
N ARG A 282 -9.50 -22.60 4.59
CA ARG A 282 -8.19 -23.24 4.41
C ARG A 282 -7.30 -23.05 5.64
N GLU A 283 -6.24 -23.83 5.71
CA GLU A 283 -5.18 -23.69 6.72
C GLU A 283 -4.45 -22.33 6.65
N PRO A 284 -3.87 -21.85 7.76
CA PRO A 284 -3.16 -20.58 7.80
C PRO A 284 -2.00 -20.56 6.81
N PHE A 285 -1.90 -19.49 6.03
CA PHE A 285 -0.80 -19.26 5.10
C PHE A 285 0.42 -18.61 5.78
N THR A 286 0.62 -18.85 7.08
CA THR A 286 1.71 -18.24 7.88
C THR A 286 3.08 -18.80 7.54
N ASN A 287 3.16 -20.10 7.21
CA ASN A 287 4.43 -20.80 7.00
C ASN A 287 5.13 -20.45 5.68
N LYS A 288 4.63 -19.45 4.94
CA LYS A 288 5.25 -19.04 3.69
C LYS A 288 5.64 -17.57 3.64
N LEU A 289 4.86 -16.61 4.16
CA LEU A 289 5.18 -15.16 4.09
C LEU A 289 5.81 -14.73 2.74
N ILE A 290 5.52 -15.46 1.65
CA ILE A 290 6.28 -15.44 0.39
C ILE A 290 6.07 -14.13 -0.39
N HIS A 291 5.25 -13.24 0.17
CA HIS A 291 4.86 -11.97 -0.41
C HIS A 291 5.36 -10.77 0.42
N LEU A 292 6.24 -10.99 1.39
CA LEU A 292 7.02 -9.89 1.97
C LEU A 292 8.00 -9.38 0.91
N SER A 293 7.61 -8.34 0.16
CA SER A 293 8.57 -7.61 -0.69
C SER A 293 9.47 -6.78 0.20
N THR A 294 10.63 -7.34 0.56
CA THR A 294 11.71 -6.63 1.27
C THR A 294 12.85 -6.22 0.34
N GLY A 295 12.67 -6.34 -0.98
CA GLY A 295 13.75 -6.27 -1.98
C GLY A 295 14.73 -5.10 -1.79
N ASN A 296 14.25 -3.97 -1.26
CA ASN A 296 15.08 -2.80 -0.93
C ASN A 296 14.96 -2.30 0.53
N CYS A 297 14.11 -2.89 1.35
CA CYS A 297 13.72 -2.30 2.65
C CYS A 297 14.18 -3.16 3.81
N GLN A 298 14.96 -2.57 4.72
CA GLN A 298 15.12 -3.12 6.07
C GLN A 298 13.84 -2.86 6.84
N ALA A 299 12.98 -3.87 6.96
CA ALA A 299 11.82 -3.83 7.84
C ALA A 299 12.00 -4.89 8.93
N GLU A 300 11.90 -4.49 10.19
CA GLU A 300 11.92 -5.42 11.32
C GLU A 300 10.53 -6.05 11.48
N PHE A 301 10.48 -7.37 11.46
CA PHE A 301 9.24 -8.13 11.64
C PHE A 301 9.30 -8.92 12.95
N ALA A 302 8.47 -8.54 13.91
CA ALA A 302 8.10 -9.43 15.01
C ALA A 302 6.88 -10.24 14.57
N ILE A 303 7.08 -11.49 14.12
CA ILE A 303 6.00 -12.39 13.73
C ILE A 303 5.89 -13.50 14.78
N ILE A 304 4.84 -13.41 15.59
CA ILE A 304 4.22 -14.45 16.43
C ILE A 304 5.22 -15.39 17.13
N ASN A 305 5.52 -15.10 18.40
CA ASN A 305 6.08 -16.01 19.43
C ASN A 305 7.28 -16.92 19.06
N LYS A 306 7.98 -16.63 17.96
CA LYS A 306 9.34 -17.11 17.70
C LYS A 306 10.22 -15.89 17.53
N THR A 307 11.16 -15.74 18.46
CA THR A 307 12.24 -14.75 18.54
C THR A 307 13.24 -14.88 17.39
N LYS A 308 12.76 -14.92 16.14
CA LYS A 308 13.59 -14.77 14.96
C LYS A 308 13.20 -13.46 14.29
N CYS A 309 13.95 -12.41 14.64
CA CYS A 309 14.07 -11.26 13.76
C CYS A 309 14.57 -11.77 12.41
N ILE A 310 13.81 -11.54 11.35
CA ILE A 310 14.30 -11.70 9.99
C ILE A 310 15.11 -10.43 9.71
N GLU A 311 16.37 -10.39 10.16
CA GLU A 311 17.34 -9.41 9.69
C GLU A 311 17.68 -9.77 8.24
N TYR A 312 17.15 -9.03 7.26
CA TYR A 312 17.67 -9.14 5.91
C TYR A 312 18.04 -7.77 5.34
N PHE A 313 19.34 -7.73 5.05
CA PHE A 313 20.02 -6.82 4.16
C PHE A 313 19.30 -6.74 2.81
N SER A 314 19.37 -5.55 2.21
CA SER A 314 19.06 -5.30 0.82
C SER A 314 19.47 -6.48 -0.05
N HIS A 315 18.56 -6.95 -0.90
CA HIS A 315 18.99 -7.75 -2.04
C HIS A 315 19.78 -6.82 -2.97
N ARG A 316 21.09 -6.67 -2.75
CA ARG A 316 21.98 -6.55 -3.90
C ARG A 316 21.76 -7.83 -4.69
N PHE A 317 21.01 -7.73 -5.78
CA PHE A 317 20.98 -8.75 -6.81
C PHE A 317 22.43 -9.21 -7.04
N PRO A 318 22.76 -10.51 -6.89
CA PRO A 318 24.02 -10.99 -7.38
C PRO A 318 24.00 -10.74 -8.89
N ARG A 319 24.85 -9.83 -9.37
CA ARG A 319 25.28 -9.79 -10.76
C ARG A 319 25.95 -11.15 -11.02
N HIS A 320 25.17 -12.16 -11.37
CA HIS A 320 25.74 -13.36 -11.94
C HIS A 320 26.22 -13.00 -13.34
N ARG A 321 27.51 -12.65 -13.40
CA ARG A 321 28.34 -13.00 -14.55
C ARG A 321 28.10 -14.48 -14.81
N LEU A 322 27.51 -14.79 -15.95
CA LEU A 322 27.74 -16.04 -16.66
C LEU A 322 29.27 -16.18 -16.80
N LEU A 323 29.87 -16.99 -15.94
CA LEU A 323 31.16 -17.60 -16.22
C LEU A 323 30.86 -19.00 -16.72
N ASN A 324 31.15 -19.18 -18.01
CA ASN A 324 31.26 -20.46 -18.70
C ASN A 324 31.98 -21.49 -17.83
N ILE A 325 31.30 -22.60 -17.48
CA ILE A 325 31.71 -24.00 -17.69
C ILE A 325 30.42 -24.81 -17.84
#